data_AF-A0A925Z4E7-F1
#
_entry.id   AF-A0A925Z4E7-F1
#
_cell.length_a   1.000
_cell.length_b   1.000
_cell.length_c   1.000
_cell.angle_alpha   90.00
_cell.angle_beta   90.00
_cell.angle_gamma   90.00
#
_symmetry.space_group_name_H-M   'P 1'
#
loop_
_entity.id
_entity.type
_entity.pdbx_description
1 polymer ?
#
loop_
_entity_poly.entity_id
_entity_poly.type
_entity_poly.pdbx_seq_one_letter_code
_entity_poly.pdbx_strand_id
1 'polypeptide(L)' 'MAATFFWYGAAAVAEIAGCFAFWAWLRLGHSSLWAAPGAAALIFFAYALTRSDTEFAGRAYAAYGGVYIAASLLWLWAA' A
#
# COMPACT_ATOMS: atom_id res chain seq x y z
N MET A 1 -6.93 -17.95 -3.94
CA MET A 1 -7.02 -17.03 -5.10
C MET A 1 -7.82 -15.75 -4.81
N ALA A 2 -9.14 -15.78 -4.59
CA ALA A 2 -9.93 -14.55 -4.38
C ALA A 2 -9.49 -13.76 -3.13
N ALA A 3 -9.19 -14.45 -2.03
CA ALA A 3 -8.63 -13.83 -0.83
C ALA A 3 -7.27 -13.17 -1.08
N THR A 4 -6.44 -13.74 -1.95
CA THR A 4 -5.12 -13.19 -2.32
C THR A 4 -5.26 -11.83 -3.02
N PHE A 5 -6.17 -11.71 -3.99
CA PHE A 5 -6.42 -10.44 -4.67
C PHE A 5 -6.98 -9.38 -3.73
N PHE A 6 -7.84 -9.76 -2.79
CA PHE A 6 -8.30 -8.86 -1.73
C PHE A 6 -7.14 -8.32 -0.90
N TRP A 7 -6.22 -9.19 -0.45
CA TRP A 7 -5.04 -8.79 0.31
C TRP A 7 -4.09 -7.91 -0.50
N TYR A 8 -3.90 -8.17 -1.79
CA TYR A 8 -3.11 -7.29 -2.65
C TYR A 8 -3.75 -5.92 -2.85
N GLY A 9 -5.08 -5.85 -3.00
CA GLY A 9 -5.79 -4.57 -3.06
C GLY A 9 -5.65 -3.78 -1.75
N ALA A 10 -5.83 -4.44 -0.61
CA ALA A 10 -5.66 -3.82 0.71
C ALA A 10 -4.21 -3.34 0.94
N ALA A 11 -3.22 -4.15 0.54
CA ALA A 11 -1.81 -3.80 0.59
C ALA A 11 -1.52 -2.55 -0.27
N ALA A 12 -2.04 -2.50 -1.50
CA ALA A 12 -1.82 -1.38 -2.42
C ALA A 12 -2.39 -0.07 -1.88
N VAL A 13 -3.62 -0.08 -1.35
CA VAL A 13 -4.23 1.11 -0.75
C VAL A 13 -3.43 1.57 0.48
N ALA A 14 -3.00 0.64 1.33
CA ALA A 14 -2.24 0.96 2.52
C ALA A 14 -0.83 1.50 2.20
N GLU A 15 -0.17 0.96 1.18
CA GLU A 15 1.14 1.46 0.72
C GLU A 15 1.02 2.88 0.16
N ILE A 16 0.06 3.11 -0.75
CA ILE A 16 -0.14 4.43 -1.37
C ILE A 16 -0.52 5.47 -0.31
N ALA A 17 -1.49 5.16 0.56
CA ALA A 17 -1.91 6.06 1.63
C ALA A 17 -0.79 6.33 2.63
N GLY A 18 0.01 5.30 2.98
CA GLY A 18 1.17 5.42 3.84
C GLY A 18 2.21 6.38 3.27
N CYS A 19 2.62 6.17 2.02
CA CYS A 19 3.56 7.04 1.31
C CYS A 19 3.01 8.46 1.14
N PHE A 20 1.73 8.60 0.82
CA PHE A 20 1.08 9.90 0.69
C PHE A 20 1.06 10.67 2.01
N ALA A 21 0.87 10.01 3.15
CA ALA A 21 0.90 10.68 4.45
C ALA A 21 2.27 11.30 4.76
N PHE A 22 3.36 10.62 4.39
CA PHE A 22 4.71 11.21 4.48
C PHE A 22 4.92 12.35 3.50
N TRP A 23 4.37 12.24 2.28
CA TRP A 23 4.39 13.35 1.31
C TRP A 23 3.63 14.57 1.85
N ALA A 24 2.45 14.36 2.43
CA ALA A 24 1.64 15.41 3.02
C ALA A 24 2.38 16.13 4.15
N TRP A 25 3.04 15.38 5.03
CA TRP A 25 3.86 15.94 6.08
C TRP A 25 5.08 16.71 5.54
N LEU A 26 5.91 16.06 4.72
CA LEU A 26 7.24 16.60 4.36
C LEU A 26 7.20 17.62 3.22
N ARG A 27 6.22 17.54 2.31
CA ARG A 27 6.14 18.39 1.11
C ARG A 27 4.93 19.33 1.09
N LEU A 28 3.80 18.95 1.68
CA LEU A 28 2.59 19.80 1.70
C LEU A 28 2.47 20.65 2.97
N GLY A 29 3.43 20.52 3.91
CA GLY A 29 3.45 21.32 5.15
C GLY A 29 2.38 20.92 6.17
N HIS A 30 1.77 19.74 6.04
CA HIS A 30 0.87 19.22 7.06
C HIS A 30 1.63 18.85 8.34
N SER A 31 0.89 18.72 9.45
CA SER A 31 1.45 18.37 10.75
C SER A 31 2.20 17.03 10.73
N SER A 32 3.27 16.92 11.52
CA SER A 32 4.01 15.67 11.75
C SER A 32 3.16 14.54 12.30
N LEU A 33 1.97 14.84 12.84
CA LEU A 33 0.98 13.85 13.25
C LEU A 33 0.57 12.91 12.10
N TRP A 34 0.71 13.30 10.83
CA TRP A 34 0.46 12.44 9.66
C TRP A 34 1.44 11.27 9.55
N ALA A 35 2.62 11.35 10.17
CA ALA A 35 3.59 10.25 10.17
C ALA A 35 3.05 9.01 10.89
N ALA A 36 2.25 9.19 11.95
CA ALA A 36 1.70 8.08 12.73
C ALA A 36 0.72 7.19 11.92
N PRO A 37 -0.36 7.73 11.31
CA PRO A 37 -1.22 6.93 10.44
C PRO A 37 -0.49 6.45 9.19
N GLY A 38 0.48 7.22 8.67
CA GLY A 38 1.32 6.80 7.54
C GLY A 38 2.14 5.55 7.85
N ALA A 39 2.86 5.55 8.97
CA ALA A 39 3.63 4.40 9.43
C ALA A 39 2.75 3.19 9.74
N ALA A 40 1.58 3.41 10.36
CA ALA A 40 0.62 2.35 10.62
C ALA A 40 0.12 1.70 9.32
N ALA A 41 -0.14 2.50 8.28
CA ALA A 41 -0.54 1.97 6.97
C ALA A 41 0.58 1.14 6.32
N LEU A 42 1.84 1.58 6.40
CA LEU A 42 2.99 0.83 5.88
C LEU A 42 3.21 -0.49 6.63
N ILE A 43 3.02 -0.51 7.95
CA ILE A 43 3.07 -1.76 8.75
C ILE A 43 1.94 -2.70 8.32
N PHE A 44 0.73 -2.17 8.13
CA PHE A 44 -0.41 -2.96 7.67
C PHE A 44 -0.19 -3.51 6.26
N PHE A 45 0.41 -2.73 5.36
CA PHE A 45 0.84 -3.18 4.03
C PHE A 45 1.75 -4.41 4.11
N ALA A 46 2.80 -4.34 4.94
CA ALA A 46 3.72 -5.46 5.14
C ALA A 46 2.98 -6.70 5.66
N TYR A 47 2.09 -6.53 6.64
CA TYR A 47 1.25 -7.60 7.15
C TYR A 47 0.33 -8.19 6.06
N ALA A 48 -0.36 -7.36 5.28
CA ALA A 48 -1.27 -7.79 4.23
C ALA A 48 -0.59 -8.66 3.16
N LEU A 49 0.64 -8.34 2.77
CA LEU A 49 1.44 -9.14 1.83
C LEU A 49 1.73 -10.56 2.36
N THR A 50 1.97 -10.72 3.67
CA THR A 50 2.17 -12.05 4.28
C THR A 50 0.92 -12.93 4.26
N ARG A 51 -0.26 -12.34 4.06
CA ARG A 51 -1.54 -13.07 3.95
C ARG A 51 -1.80 -13.59 2.53
N SER A 52 -0.92 -13.30 1.58
CA SER A 52 -1.02 -13.84 0.23
C SER A 52 -0.75 -15.35 0.21
N ASP A 53 -1.56 -16.08 -0.54
CA ASP A 53 -1.51 -17.54 -0.69
C ASP A 53 -0.42 -17.97 -1.70
N THR A 54 0.80 -17.42 -1.54
CA THR A 54 1.93 -17.65 -2.45
C THR A 54 3.11 -18.22 -1.68
N GLU A 55 3.58 -19.39 -2.08
CA GLU A 55 4.68 -20.12 -1.41
C GLU A 55 6.03 -19.38 -1.49
N PHE A 56 6.23 -18.56 -2.53
CA PHE A 56 7.46 -17.79 -2.74
C PHE A 56 7.20 -16.29 -2.67
N ALA A 57 7.86 -15.61 -1.73
CA ALA A 57 7.75 -14.16 -1.56
C ALA A 57 8.02 -13.39 -2.87
N GLY A 58 9.04 -13.77 -3.65
CA GLY A 58 9.37 -13.10 -4.91
C GLY A 58 8.22 -13.12 -5.94
N ARG A 59 7.45 -14.22 -6.00
CA ARG A 59 6.26 -14.31 -6.88
C ARG A 59 5.12 -13.44 -6.35
N ALA A 60 4.97 -13.36 -5.02
CA ALA A 60 3.97 -12.51 -4.39
C ALA A 60 4.25 -11.02 -4.70
N TYR A 61 5.50 -10.57 -4.53
CA TYR A 61 5.90 -9.19 -4.85
C TYR A 61 5.74 -8.85 -6.33
N ALA A 62 6.07 -9.78 -7.25
CA ALA A 62 5.88 -9.55 -8.68
C ALA A 62 4.39 -9.39 -9.06
N ALA A 63 3.52 -10.27 -8.54
CA ALA A 63 2.08 -10.17 -8.75
C ALA A 63 1.49 -8.91 -8.11
N TYR A 64 1.90 -8.62 -6.87
CA TYR A 64 1.51 -7.42 -6.14
C TYR A 64 1.90 -6.15 -6.89
N GLY A 65 3.10 -6.09 -7.50
CA GLY A 65 3.54 -4.92 -8.27
C GLY A 65 2.57 -4.55 -9.41
N GLY A 66 1.96 -5.54 -10.07
CA GLY A 66 0.91 -5.28 -11.06
C GLY A 66 -0.35 -4.65 -10.45
N VAL A 67 -0.78 -5.13 -9.28
CA VAL A 67 -1.93 -4.57 -8.53
C VAL A 67 -1.62 -3.15 -8.06
N TYR A 68 -0.41 -2.91 -7.56
CA TYR A 68 0.06 -1.59 -7.14
C TYR A 68 0.03 -0.57 -8.29
N ILE A 69 0.45 -0.95 -9.50
CA ILE A 69 0.36 -0.09 -10.68
C ILE A 69 -1.10 0.26 -10.98
N ALA A 70 -2.00 -0.73 -11.01
CA ALA A 70 -3.43 -0.49 -11.25
C ALA A 70 -4.04 0.44 -10.17
N ALA A 71 -3.73 0.20 -8.90
CA ALA A 71 -4.19 1.04 -7.79
C ALA A 71 -3.62 2.47 -7.86
N SER A 72 -2.35 2.61 -8.25
CA SER A 72 -1.69 3.92 -8.43
C SER A 72 -2.34 4.71 -9.57
N LEU A 73 -2.71 4.04 -10.67
CA LEU A 73 -3.45 4.67 -11.76
C LEU A 73 -4.84 5.13 -11.30
N LEU A 74 -5.54 4.36 -10.46
CA LEU A 74 -6.82 4.80 -9.89
C LEU A 74 -6.63 5.98 -8.93
N TRP A 75 -5.60 5.94 -8.09
CA TRP A 75 -5.27 7.00 -7.14
C TRP A 75 -4.93 8.33 -7.84
N LEU A 76 -4.27 8.27 -9.00
CA LEU A 76 -3.96 9.45 -9.83
C LEU A 76 -5.21 10.29 -10.15
N TRP A 77 -6.37 9.67 -10.32
CA TRP A 77 -7.62 10.39 -10.59
C TRP A 77 -8.36 10.84 -9.33
N ALA A 78 -8.01 10.28 -8.17
CA ALA A 78 -8.69 10.54 -6.90
C ALA A 78 -8.00 11.62 -6.04
N ALA A 79 -6.70 11.87 -6.25
CA ALA A 79 -5.87 12.80 -5.49
C ALA A 79 -5.47 14.03 -6.32
#